data_AF-A0A9E0Y9Q8-F1
#
_entry.id   AF-A0A9E0Y9Q8-F1
#
_cell.length_a   1.000
_cell.length_b   1.000
_cell.length_c   1.000
_cell.angle_alpha   90.00
_cell.angle_beta   90.00
_cell.angle_gamma   90.00
#
_symmetry.space_group_name_H-M   'P 1'
#
loop_
_entity.id
_entity.type
_entity.pdbx_description
1 polymer ?
#
loop_
_entity_poly.entity_id
_entity_poly.type
_entity_poly.pdbx_seq_one_letter_code
_entity_poly.pdbx_strand_id
1 'polypeptide(L)'
;MKNALVLALVSLASVNAFAAPKSARIVHMNIDRDAFGGRRFVGGSVTVDLVRREANLHLLPAQVRCPKGRMCPAMIFAPVDVTLPLISKKTGRCEVTYVAETDRRMVDGLRQRLTIVDNASANCMRIPEQRVESVEVVYQTAGQTRTGAIKTYSTFGAEPFVSAVY
;
A
#
# COMPACT_ATOMS: atom_id res chain seq x y z
N MET A 1 -25.75 -63.66 -0.18
CA MET A 1 -24.52 -62.86 -0.32
C MET A 1 -24.90 -61.55 -0.99
N LYS A 2 -25.03 -60.46 -0.21
CA LYS A 2 -25.38 -59.12 -0.72
C LYS A 2 -24.27 -58.16 -0.26
N ASN A 3 -23.38 -57.80 -1.17
CA ASN A 3 -22.30 -56.84 -0.91
C ASN A 3 -22.87 -55.43 -1.03
N ALA A 4 -22.85 -54.69 0.08
CA ALA A 4 -23.16 -53.27 0.12
C ALA A 4 -21.91 -52.49 -0.31
N LEU A 5 -21.98 -51.84 -1.47
CA LEU A 5 -20.96 -50.93 -1.98
C LEU A 5 -21.23 -49.54 -1.38
N VAL A 6 -20.49 -49.18 -0.35
CA VAL A 6 -20.55 -47.85 0.28
C VAL A 6 -19.71 -46.89 -0.55
N LEU A 7 -20.36 -46.11 -1.40
CA LEU A 7 -19.76 -44.97 -2.09
C LEU A 7 -19.61 -43.81 -1.10
N ALA A 8 -18.40 -43.65 -0.56
CA ALA A 8 -18.01 -42.46 0.17
C ALA A 8 -17.82 -41.30 -0.81
N LEU A 9 -18.84 -40.43 -0.91
CA LEU A 9 -18.73 -39.10 -1.50
C LEU A 9 -17.80 -38.26 -0.62
N VAL A 10 -16.51 -38.24 -0.95
CA VAL A 10 -15.58 -37.25 -0.40
C VAL A 10 -15.96 -35.90 -0.99
N SER A 11 -16.65 -35.09 -0.19
CA SER A 11 -16.81 -33.66 -0.42
C SER A 11 -15.42 -33.04 -0.56
N LEU A 12 -15.07 -32.61 -1.78
CA LEU A 12 -13.91 -31.75 -2.02
C LEU A 12 -14.17 -30.43 -1.31
N ALA A 13 -13.70 -30.36 -0.06
CA ALA A 13 -13.70 -29.15 0.72
C ALA A 13 -13.03 -28.04 -0.09
N SER A 14 -13.80 -26.97 -0.29
CA SER A 14 -13.36 -25.64 -0.71
C SER A 14 -11.92 -25.38 -0.32
N VAL A 15 -11.01 -25.51 -1.29
CA VAL A 15 -9.62 -25.07 -1.13
C VAL A 15 -9.72 -23.57 -0.86
N ASN A 16 -9.37 -23.13 0.35
CA ASN A 16 -9.31 -21.72 0.71
C ASN A 16 -8.58 -20.99 -0.41
N ALA A 17 -9.31 -20.21 -1.20
CA ALA A 17 -8.73 -19.31 -2.17
C ALA A 17 -7.87 -18.36 -1.34
N PHE A 18 -6.56 -18.62 -1.29
CA PHE A 18 -5.60 -17.71 -0.69
C PHE A 18 -5.83 -16.39 -1.39
N ALA A 19 -6.35 -15.42 -0.63
CA ALA A 19 -6.68 -14.12 -1.18
C ALA A 19 -5.36 -13.51 -1.68
N ALA A 20 -5.19 -13.46 -3.00
CA ALA A 20 -4.00 -12.91 -3.61
C ALA A 20 -3.78 -11.47 -3.11
N PRO A 21 -2.53 -11.04 -2.96
CA PRO A 21 -2.24 -9.66 -2.59
C PRO A 21 -2.87 -8.73 -3.61
N LYS A 22 -3.53 -7.68 -3.10
CA LYS A 22 -4.11 -6.63 -3.93
C LYS A 22 -3.06 -5.57 -4.19
N SER A 23 -2.84 -5.19 -5.45
CA SER A 23 -1.87 -4.14 -5.80
C SER A 23 -2.53 -3.02 -6.60
N ALA A 24 -2.15 -1.78 -6.32
CA ALA A 24 -2.62 -0.58 -7.01
C ALA A 24 -1.43 0.31 -7.38
N ARG A 25 -1.45 0.82 -8.61
CA ARG A 25 -0.40 1.70 -9.14
C ARG A 25 -0.65 3.14 -8.73
N ILE A 26 0.38 3.82 -8.23
CA ILE A 26 0.29 5.23 -7.84
C ILE A 26 0.36 6.12 -9.08
N VAL A 27 -0.59 7.04 -9.20
CA VAL A 27 -0.71 8.01 -10.29
C VAL A 27 -0.37 9.42 -9.80
N HIS A 28 -0.86 9.78 -8.62
CA HIS A 28 -0.68 11.09 -8.01
C HIS A 28 0.10 10.97 -6.71
N MET A 29 1.03 11.90 -6.48
CA MET A 29 1.90 11.90 -5.32
C MET A 29 2.02 13.31 -4.76
N ASN A 30 1.69 13.47 -3.48
CA ASN A 30 2.02 14.64 -2.70
C ASN A 30 2.87 14.19 -1.52
N ILE A 31 4.19 14.32 -1.69
CA ILE A 31 5.17 13.77 -0.77
C ILE A 31 5.77 14.90 0.05
N ASP A 32 5.69 14.76 1.37
CA ASP A 32 6.43 15.59 2.29
C ASP A 32 7.93 15.35 2.09
N ARG A 33 8.68 16.42 1.82
CA ARG A 33 10.11 16.34 1.55
C ARG A 33 10.88 15.74 2.72
N ASP A 34 10.45 16.01 3.94
CA ASP A 34 11.16 15.57 5.14
C ASP A 34 10.92 14.07 5.42
N ALA A 35 9.82 13.50 4.91
CA ALA A 35 9.49 12.09 5.09
C ALA A 35 10.51 11.14 4.44
N PHE A 36 11.16 11.58 3.35
CA PHE A 36 12.04 10.74 2.53
C PHE A 36 13.39 11.41 2.22
N GLY A 37 13.85 12.31 3.09
CA GLY A 37 15.17 12.95 2.95
C GLY A 37 15.34 13.76 1.66
N GLY A 38 14.27 14.44 1.22
CA GLY A 38 14.28 15.31 0.05
C GLY A 38 14.29 14.60 -1.31
N ARG A 39 14.17 13.26 -1.33
CA ARG A 39 14.13 12.48 -2.57
C ARG A 39 12.89 12.81 -3.40
N ARG A 40 13.04 12.74 -4.73
CA ARG A 40 11.94 12.87 -5.69
C ARG A 40 11.57 11.49 -6.19
N PHE A 41 10.28 11.28 -6.43
CA PHE A 41 9.72 10.02 -6.90
C PHE A 41 8.93 10.25 -8.19
N VAL A 42 8.90 9.24 -9.06
CA VAL A 42 8.21 9.30 -10.35
C VAL A 42 7.02 8.35 -10.44
N GLY A 43 6.94 7.37 -9.55
CA GLY A 43 5.96 6.31 -9.60
C GLY A 43 6.10 5.37 -8.41
N GLY A 44 5.17 4.45 -8.28
CA GLY A 44 5.14 3.51 -7.17
C GLY A 44 3.91 2.64 -7.19
N SER A 45 3.79 1.77 -6.20
CA SER A 45 2.63 0.92 -6.01
C SER A 45 2.34 0.75 -4.53
N VAL A 46 1.07 0.55 -4.20
CA VAL A 46 0.64 0.12 -2.88
C VAL A 46 0.11 -1.29 -2.98
N THR A 47 0.50 -2.15 -2.05
CA THR A 47 0.08 -3.54 -1.99
C THR A 47 -0.49 -3.85 -0.61
N VAL A 48 -1.62 -4.55 -0.58
CA VAL A 48 -2.25 -5.03 0.65
C VAL A 48 -2.30 -6.55 0.60
N ASP A 49 -1.58 -7.18 1.51
CA ASP A 49 -1.56 -8.63 1.68
C ASP A 49 -2.37 -9.01 2.94
N LEU A 50 -3.54 -9.58 2.72
CA LEU A 50 -4.44 -9.99 3.81
C LEU A 50 -4.01 -11.30 4.47
N VAL A 51 -3.23 -12.13 3.77
CA VAL A 51 -2.73 -13.40 4.30
C VAL A 51 -1.56 -13.13 5.24
N ARG A 52 -0.60 -12.30 4.82
CA ARG A 52 0.54 -11.87 5.65
C ARG A 52 0.17 -10.79 6.67
N ARG A 53 -1.00 -10.18 6.53
CA ARG A 53 -1.44 -9.02 7.32
C ARG A 53 -0.43 -7.87 7.23
N GLU A 54 -0.04 -7.51 6.01
CA GLU A 54 0.92 -6.45 5.74
C GLU A 54 0.41 -5.51 4.65
N ALA A 55 0.83 -4.25 4.73
CA ALA A 55 0.69 -3.28 3.66
C ALA A 55 2.07 -2.78 3.25
N ASN A 56 2.35 -2.77 1.96
CA ASN A 56 3.60 -2.31 1.39
C ASN A 56 3.34 -1.08 0.51
N LEU A 57 4.08 0.00 0.77
CA LEU A 57 4.19 1.15 -0.12
C LEU A 57 5.57 1.12 -0.79
N HIS A 58 5.58 0.88 -2.10
CA HIS A 58 6.76 0.86 -2.94
C HIS A 58 6.87 2.15 -3.75
N LEU A 59 7.98 2.87 -3.64
CA LEU A 59 8.22 4.13 -4.33
C LEU A 59 9.48 4.06 -5.20
N LEU A 60 9.33 4.48 -6.46
CA LEU A 60 10.37 4.51 -7.48
C LEU A 60 10.99 5.91 -7.55
N PRO A 61 12.30 6.07 -7.28
CA PRO A 61 12.95 7.36 -7.28
C PRO A 61 13.08 7.93 -8.70
N ALA A 62 13.05 9.25 -8.79
CA ALA A 62 13.33 9.96 -10.03
C ALA A 62 14.80 9.75 -10.41
N GLN A 63 15.04 9.31 -11.64
CA GLN A 63 16.40 9.24 -12.18
C GLN A 63 16.95 10.66 -12.38
N VAL A 64 18.23 10.85 -12.04
CA VAL A 64 18.94 12.09 -12.37
C VAL A 64 19.14 12.11 -13.88
N ARG A 65 18.38 12.97 -14.57
CA ARG A 65 18.58 13.18 -16.01
C ARG A 65 19.95 13.82 -16.23
N CYS A 66 20.86 13.08 -16.85
CA CYS A 66 22.12 13.65 -17.30
C CYS A 66 21.91 14.43 -18.60
N PRO A 67 22.31 15.72 -18.68
CA PRO A 67 22.25 16.47 -19.92
C PRO A 67 23.10 15.83 -21.02
N LYS A 68 22.67 15.93 -22.27
CA LYS A 68 23.42 15.42 -23.43
C LYS A 68 24.82 16.04 -23.46
N GLY A 69 25.84 15.20 -23.73
CA GLY A 69 27.23 15.64 -23.86
C GLY A 69 27.98 15.87 -22.54
N ARG A 70 27.37 15.56 -21.38
CA ARG A 70 28.07 15.58 -20.08
C ARG A 70 28.24 14.18 -19.52
N MET A 71 29.36 13.98 -18.82
CA MET A 71 29.52 12.82 -17.94
C MET A 71 28.91 13.17 -16.59
N CYS A 72 27.76 12.59 -16.28
CA CYS A 72 27.22 12.62 -14.93
C CYS A 72 27.49 11.27 -14.26
N PRO A 73 27.76 11.26 -12.95
CA PRO A 73 27.72 10.00 -12.22
C PRO A 73 26.32 9.40 -12.39
N ALA A 74 26.24 8.17 -12.88
CA ALA A 74 25.00 7.43 -12.96
C ALA A 74 24.56 7.07 -11.53
N MET A 75 23.90 8.02 -10.85
CA MET A 75 23.33 7.79 -9.53
C MET A 75 21.96 7.13 -9.70
N ILE A 76 21.95 5.81 -9.53
CA ILE A 76 20.72 5.03 -9.39
C ILE A 76 20.38 5.03 -7.90
N PHE A 77 19.34 5.77 -7.52
CA PHE A 77 18.80 5.68 -6.17
C PHE A 77 18.03 4.36 -6.04
N ALA A 78 18.19 3.69 -4.91
CA ALA A 78 17.39 2.50 -4.59
C ALA A 78 15.92 2.88 -4.38
N PRO A 79 14.97 2.00 -4.76
CA PRO A 79 13.57 2.18 -4.40
C PRO A 79 13.37 2.24 -2.89
N VAL A 80 12.28 2.87 -2.48
CA VAL A 80 11.87 2.94 -1.08
C VAL A 80 10.70 1.99 -0.87
N ASP A 81 10.91 1.01 0.01
CA ASP A 81 9.90 0.03 0.41
C ASP A 81 9.50 0.28 1.87
N VAL A 82 8.22 0.58 2.09
CA VAL A 82 7.64 0.75 3.43
C VAL A 82 6.65 -0.37 3.67
N THR A 83 7.09 -1.40 4.39
CA THR A 83 6.22 -2.51 4.79
C THR A 83 5.81 -2.33 6.25
N LEU A 84 4.51 -2.27 6.49
CA LEU A 84 3.92 -2.13 7.82
C LEU A 84 2.88 -3.23 8.07
N PRO A 85 2.76 -3.75 9.30
CA PRO A 85 1.76 -4.74 9.65
C PRO A 85 0.37 -4.09 9.69
N LEU A 86 -0.62 -4.77 9.12
CA LEU A 86 -2.02 -4.40 9.15
C LEU A 86 -2.57 -4.57 10.57
N ILE A 87 -3.06 -3.47 11.14
CA ILE A 87 -3.69 -3.43 12.46
C ILE A 87 -5.22 -3.41 12.37
N SER A 88 -5.77 -2.94 11.25
CA SER A 88 -7.22 -2.83 11.10
C SER A 88 -7.65 -2.90 9.62
N LYS A 89 -8.81 -3.51 9.41
CA LYS A 89 -9.57 -3.45 8.17
C LYS A 89 -11.01 -3.10 8.53
N LYS A 90 -11.53 -2.02 7.96
CA LYS A 90 -12.93 -1.59 8.13
C LYS A 90 -13.61 -1.60 6.77
N THR A 91 -14.72 -2.31 6.68
CA THR A 91 -15.55 -2.35 5.48
C THR A 91 -16.72 -1.42 5.70
N GLY A 92 -16.73 -0.29 5.00
CA GLY A 92 -17.87 0.61 4.95
C GLY A 92 -18.86 0.21 3.86
N ARG A 93 -19.88 1.04 3.68
CA ARG A 93 -20.84 0.89 2.57
C ARG A 93 -20.21 1.21 1.21
N CYS A 94 -19.31 2.21 1.19
CA CYS A 94 -18.73 2.76 -0.04
C CYS A 94 -17.24 2.50 -0.21
N GLU A 95 -16.57 2.06 0.85
CA GLU A 95 -15.12 2.03 0.89
C GLU A 95 -14.62 0.92 1.81
N VAL A 96 -13.40 0.46 1.56
CA VAL A 96 -12.68 -0.40 2.50
C VAL A 96 -11.42 0.32 2.96
N THR A 97 -11.31 0.51 4.27
CA THR A 97 -10.18 1.19 4.89
C THR A 97 -9.26 0.17 5.54
N TYR A 98 -8.00 0.15 5.10
CA TYR A 98 -6.93 -0.62 5.69
C TYR A 98 -6.01 0.32 6.47
N VAL A 99 -5.65 -0.06 7.67
CA VAL A 99 -4.69 0.66 8.50
C VAL A 99 -3.56 -0.28 8.84
N ALA A 100 -2.35 0.08 8.42
CA ALA A 100 -1.11 -0.56 8.82
C ALA A 100 -0.28 0.41 9.65
N GLU A 101 0.32 -0.09 10.73
CA GLU A 101 1.00 0.77 11.68
C GLU A 101 2.14 0.04 12.39
N THR A 102 3.23 0.74 12.65
CA THR A 102 4.26 0.32 13.60
C THR A 102 4.64 1.50 14.46
N ASP A 103 4.69 1.29 15.78
CA ASP A 103 5.13 2.30 16.73
C ASP A 103 6.43 1.86 17.40
N ARG A 104 7.55 2.49 17.02
CA ARG A 104 8.87 2.24 17.61
C ARG A 104 9.34 3.38 18.50
N ARG A 105 8.45 4.29 18.91
CA ARG A 105 8.82 5.48 19.71
C ARG A 105 9.45 5.16 21.06
N MET A 106 9.22 3.96 21.60
CA MET A 106 9.85 3.50 22.84
C MET A 106 11.33 3.11 22.69
N VAL A 107 11.83 2.94 21.46
CA VAL A 107 13.19 2.44 21.16
C VAL A 107 13.87 3.37 20.14
N ASP A 108 13.81 4.68 20.38
CA ASP A 108 14.34 5.75 19.50
C ASP A 108 13.82 5.73 18.04
N GLY A 109 12.72 5.02 17.78
CA GLY A 109 12.12 4.91 16.47
C GLY A 109 11.00 5.91 16.23
N LEU A 110 10.49 5.91 14.99
CA LEU A 110 9.32 6.68 14.61
C LEU A 110 8.07 5.81 14.70
N ARG A 111 6.93 6.45 14.93
CA ARG A 111 5.62 5.88 14.62
C ARG A 111 5.38 6.07 13.13
N GLN A 112 5.11 4.99 12.43
CA GLN A 112 4.78 4.98 11.01
C GLN A 112 3.38 4.43 10.83
N ARG A 113 2.55 5.12 10.05
CA ARG A 113 1.18 4.70 9.77
C ARG A 113 0.89 4.86 8.29
N LEU A 114 0.34 3.81 7.69
CA LEU A 114 -0.16 3.79 6.33
C LEU A 114 -1.66 3.52 6.38
N THR A 115 -2.44 4.49 5.91
CA THR A 115 -3.90 4.36 5.78
C THR A 115 -4.24 4.27 4.31
N ILE A 116 -4.95 3.22 3.91
CA ILE A 116 -5.32 2.95 2.53
C ILE A 116 -6.83 2.88 2.46
N VAL A 117 -7.45 3.68 1.62
CA VAL A 117 -8.89 3.70 1.39
C VAL A 117 -9.14 3.23 -0.03
N ASP A 118 -9.80 2.08 -0.15
CA ASP A 118 -10.26 1.52 -1.42
C ASP A 118 -11.68 2.01 -1.70
N ASN A 119 -11.81 2.96 -2.61
CA ASN A 119 -13.10 3.52 -3.02
C ASN A 119 -13.72 2.74 -4.20
N ALA A 120 -12.97 1.82 -4.82
CA ALA A 120 -13.38 1.14 -6.05
C ALA A 120 -14.42 0.04 -5.80
N SER A 121 -14.48 -0.51 -4.59
CA SER A 121 -15.27 -1.70 -4.28
C SER A 121 -16.77 -1.48 -4.15
N ALA A 122 -17.28 -0.25 -4.25
CA ALA A 122 -18.69 0.02 -4.00
C ALA A 122 -19.41 0.70 -5.15
N ASN A 123 -20.60 0.19 -5.46
CA ASN A 123 -21.63 0.78 -6.31
C ASN A 123 -22.23 2.07 -5.70
N CYS A 124 -21.39 2.93 -5.12
CA CYS A 124 -21.85 4.21 -4.60
C CYS A 124 -21.92 5.20 -5.74
N MET A 125 -23.07 5.85 -5.87
CA MET A 125 -23.29 6.91 -6.85
C MET A 125 -22.31 8.04 -6.58
N ARG A 126 -21.37 8.26 -7.49
CA ARG A 126 -20.41 9.37 -7.38
C ARG A 126 -20.99 10.58 -8.11
N ILE A 127 -20.91 11.74 -7.48
CA ILE A 127 -21.16 13.00 -8.18
C ILE A 127 -19.97 13.21 -9.13
N PRO A 128 -20.20 13.38 -10.45
CA PRO A 128 -19.13 13.43 -11.46
C PRO A 128 -18.12 14.56 -11.24
N GLU A 129 -18.46 15.55 -10.41
CA GLU A 129 -17.62 16.70 -10.10
C GLU A 129 -16.58 16.42 -9.00
N GLN A 130 -16.77 15.38 -8.19
CA GLN A 130 -15.82 15.01 -7.14
C GLN A 130 -14.80 14.02 -7.70
N ARG A 131 -13.61 14.52 -8.05
CA ARG A 131 -12.45 13.68 -8.39
C ARG A 131 -11.93 12.97 -7.14
N VAL A 132 -12.55 11.85 -6.79
CA VAL A 132 -12.07 10.93 -5.77
C VAL A 132 -11.23 9.86 -6.46
N GLU A 133 -10.01 9.67 -5.98
CA GLU A 133 -9.13 8.63 -6.49
C GLU A 133 -9.71 7.24 -6.18
N SER A 134 -9.43 6.27 -7.04
CA SER A 134 -9.94 4.91 -6.84
C SER A 134 -9.36 4.28 -5.58
N VAL A 135 -8.10 4.58 -5.29
CA VAL A 135 -7.43 4.23 -4.04
C VAL A 135 -6.71 5.47 -3.52
N GLU A 136 -7.00 5.82 -2.26
CA GLU A 136 -6.31 6.90 -1.55
C GLU A 136 -5.38 6.31 -0.51
N VAL A 137 -4.14 6.81 -0.48
CA VAL A 137 -3.13 6.34 0.46
C VAL A 137 -2.57 7.53 1.22
N VAL A 138 -2.53 7.41 2.54
CA VAL A 138 -1.97 8.40 3.44
C VAL A 138 -0.87 7.76 4.25
N TYR A 139 0.36 8.26 4.10
CA TYR A 139 1.51 7.86 4.88
C TYR A 139 1.90 8.95 5.88
N GLN A 140 1.95 8.58 7.14
CA GLN A 140 2.27 9.47 8.25
C GLN A 140 3.45 8.94 9.03
N THR A 141 4.35 9.83 9.41
CA THR A 141 5.37 9.53 10.42
C THR A 141 5.28 10.52 11.57
N ALA A 142 5.56 10.05 12.78
CA ALA A 142 5.61 10.90 13.96
C ALA A 142 6.69 10.41 14.94
N GLY A 143 7.48 11.32 15.48
CA GLY A 143 8.48 10.98 16.49
C GLY A 143 9.08 12.21 17.17
N GLN A 144 10.09 11.97 18.00
CA GLN A 144 10.90 12.99 18.63
C GLN A 144 12.35 12.82 18.19
N THR A 145 12.99 13.93 17.86
CA THR A 145 14.44 14.01 17.63
C THR A 145 15.05 15.00 18.61
N ARG A 146 16.38 15.11 18.62
CA ARG A 146 17.10 16.13 19.39
C ARG A 146 16.66 17.56 19.05
N THR A 147 16.16 17.78 17.84
CA THR A 147 15.74 19.10 17.33
C THR A 147 14.25 19.38 17.55
N GLY A 148 13.46 18.41 18.01
CA GLY A 148 12.05 18.61 18.31
C GLY A 148 11.15 17.46 17.84
N ALA A 149 9.83 17.69 17.84
CA ALA A 149 8.87 16.74 17.32
C ALA A 149 8.86 16.78 15.79
N ILE A 150 8.97 15.61 15.15
CA ILE A 150 8.85 15.47 13.70
C ILE A 150 7.49 14.85 13.40
N LYS A 151 6.76 15.46 12.46
CA LYS A 151 5.53 14.90 11.89
C LYS A 151 5.56 15.13 10.39
N THR A 152 5.38 14.06 9.62
CA THR A 152 5.33 14.16 8.17
C THR A 152 4.05 13.58 7.63
N TYR A 153 3.58 14.12 6.51
CA TYR A 153 2.31 13.74 5.91
C TYR A 153 2.42 13.65 4.40
N SER A 154 2.34 12.44 3.84
CA SER A 154 2.36 12.22 2.40
C SER A 154 1.06 11.56 1.94
N THR A 155 0.52 12.01 0.82
CA THR A 155 -0.68 11.43 0.21
C THR A 155 -0.39 10.92 -1.19
N PHE A 156 -1.07 9.84 -1.56
CA PHE A 156 -0.95 9.22 -2.86
C PHE A 156 -2.34 8.87 -3.40
N GLY A 157 -2.57 9.18 -4.67
CA GLY A 157 -3.72 8.73 -5.44
C GLY A 157 -3.30 7.58 -6.35
N ALA A 158 -4.06 6.50 -6.33
CA ALA A 158 -3.75 5.28 -7.07
C ALA A 158 -4.94 4.76 -7.88
N GLU A 159 -4.60 4.02 -8.92
CA GLU A 159 -5.55 3.25 -9.73
C GLU A 159 -6.28 2.20 -8.88
N PRO A 160 -7.43 1.66 -9.35
CA PRO A 160 -8.12 0.58 -8.68
C PRO A 160 -7.20 -0.61 -8.39
N PHE A 161 -7.46 -1.31 -7.29
CA PHE A 161 -6.75 -2.55 -6.99
C PHE A 161 -6.97 -3.60 -8.09
N VAL A 162 -5.86 -4.14 -8.59
CA VAL A 162 -5.85 -5.33 -9.44
C VAL A 162 -5.41 -6.50 -8.57
N SER A 163 -6.21 -7.57 -8.57
CA SER A 163 -5.78 -8.84 -7.97
C SER A 163 -4.67 -9.41 -8.84
N ALA A 164 -3.50 -9.65 -8.26
CA ALA A 164 -2.44 -10.36 -8.97
C ALA A 164 -2.93 -11.80 -9.23
N VAL A 165 -3.30 -12.10 -10.48
CA VAL A 165 -3.56 -13.47 -10.92
C VAL A 165 -2.20 -14.09 -11.14
N TYR A 166 -1.79 -14.97 -10.22
CA TYR A 166 -0.61 -15.82 -10.38
C TYR A 166 -1.02 -17.16 -10.96
#